data_AF-A0AAJ3PSK8-F1
#
_entry.id   AF-A0AAJ3PSK8-F1
#
_cell.length_a   1.000
_cell.length_b   1.000
_cell.length_c   1.000
_cell.angle_alpha   90.00
_cell.angle_beta   90.00
_cell.angle_gamma   90.00
#
_symmetry.space_group_name_H-M   'P 1'
#
loop_
_entity.id
_entity.type
_entity.pdbx_description
1 polymer ?
#
loop_
_entity_poly.entity_id
_entity_poly.type
_entity_poly.pdbx_seq_one_letter_code
_entity_poly.pdbx_strand_id
1 'polypeptide(L)'
;MSPKNPPASDVVLTHPDRLYWPEEGVTKQGLADYYAAVWPFIAPYLVNRPLALLRLPDGIKGRQRFFQKHAWKGMNAHIEEIADPEEMDGEKLLRIADFNGLRALVQSAVLEIHPWGTTTENWERPDMITMDLDHGEDVAWSAVISAALDVKARLEARGLAAFVKTSGGKACMW
;
A
#
# COMPACT_ATOMS: atom_id res chain seq x y z
N MET A 1 -4.23 -20.00 -9.08
CA MET A 1 -5.66 -19.99 -9.48
C MET A 1 -6.13 -18.55 -9.35
N SER A 2 -6.38 -17.84 -10.46
CA SER A 2 -6.94 -16.48 -10.38
C SER A 2 -8.35 -16.55 -9.77
N PRO A 3 -8.77 -15.57 -8.95
CA PRO A 3 -10.09 -15.57 -8.35
C PRO A 3 -11.16 -15.61 -9.44
N LYS A 4 -12.19 -16.44 -9.26
CA LYS A 4 -13.21 -16.73 -10.28
C LYS A 4 -14.14 -15.56 -10.62
N ASN A 5 -14.04 -14.42 -9.93
CA ASN A 5 -14.63 -13.14 -10.32
C ASN A 5 -13.88 -12.01 -9.58
N PRO A 6 -13.66 -10.85 -10.21
CA PRO A 6 -13.15 -9.68 -9.50
C PRO A 6 -14.15 -9.26 -8.41
N PRO A 7 -13.67 -8.76 -7.25
CA PRO A 7 -14.53 -8.24 -6.20
C PRO A 7 -15.43 -7.13 -6.77
N ALA A 8 -16.73 -7.21 -6.46
CA ALA A 8 -17.68 -6.19 -6.86
C ALA A 8 -17.41 -4.88 -6.07
N SER A 9 -17.68 -3.74 -6.71
CA SER A 9 -17.61 -2.44 -6.04
C SER A 9 -18.64 -1.47 -6.62
N ASP A 10 -19.20 -0.64 -5.74
CA ASP A 10 -20.13 0.46 -6.07
C ASP A 10 -19.41 1.79 -6.35
N VAL A 11 -18.08 1.85 -6.15
CA VAL A 11 -17.28 3.04 -6.42
C VAL A 11 -17.08 3.24 -7.91
N VAL A 12 -17.64 4.32 -8.44
CA VAL A 12 -17.49 4.72 -9.85
C VAL A 12 -16.18 5.46 -10.06
N LEU A 13 -15.39 5.01 -11.05
CA LEU A 13 -14.17 5.68 -11.46
C LEU A 13 -14.50 6.79 -12.47
N THR A 14 -14.03 8.01 -12.21
CA THR A 14 -14.07 9.09 -13.20
C THR A 14 -12.76 9.13 -13.97
N HIS A 15 -12.82 9.44 -15.27
CA HIS A 15 -11.65 9.41 -16.17
C HIS A 15 -10.87 8.07 -16.07
N PRO A 16 -11.54 6.93 -16.30
CA PRO A 16 -10.91 5.60 -16.20
C PRO A 16 -9.72 5.42 -17.16
N ASP A 17 -9.73 6.16 -18.27
CA ASP A 17 -8.72 6.22 -19.32
C ASP A 17 -7.49 7.07 -18.97
N ARG A 18 -7.51 7.82 -17.87
CA ARG A 18 -6.37 8.63 -17.42
C ARG A 18 -5.13 7.77 -17.26
N LEU A 19 -4.05 8.13 -17.93
CA LEU A 19 -2.75 7.45 -17.84
C LEU A 19 -2.01 7.83 -16.56
N TYR A 20 -1.67 6.83 -15.75
CA TYR A 20 -0.84 6.99 -14.56
C TYR A 20 0.62 6.63 -14.82
N TRP A 21 0.87 5.59 -15.62
CA TRP A 21 2.18 5.22 -16.14
C TRP A 21 2.16 5.29 -17.67
N PRO A 22 2.52 6.45 -18.27
CA PRO A 22 2.34 6.66 -19.70
C PRO A 22 3.23 5.78 -20.59
N GLU A 23 4.41 5.38 -20.12
CA GLU A 23 5.34 4.54 -20.90
C GLU A 23 4.84 3.09 -20.97
N GLU A 24 4.26 2.61 -19.87
CA GLU A 24 3.69 1.27 -19.73
C GLU A 24 2.21 1.20 -20.17
N GLY A 25 1.59 2.35 -20.48
CA GLY A 25 0.19 2.44 -20.86
C GLY A 25 -0.81 2.13 -19.73
N VAL A 26 -0.39 2.17 -18.46
CA VAL A 26 -1.27 1.83 -17.33
C VAL A 26 -2.18 3.01 -17.01
N THR A 27 -3.48 2.77 -17.12
CA THR A 27 -4.54 3.74 -16.83
C THR A 27 -5.05 3.61 -15.40
N LYS A 28 -5.89 4.56 -14.96
CA LYS A 28 -6.65 4.46 -13.70
C LYS A 28 -7.47 3.18 -13.63
N GLN A 29 -8.16 2.82 -14.72
CA GLN A 29 -8.91 1.56 -14.80
C GLN A 29 -7.97 0.36 -14.68
N GLY A 30 -6.83 0.38 -15.39
CA GLY A 30 -5.84 -0.69 -15.31
C GLY A 30 -5.31 -0.90 -13.89
N LEU A 31 -5.07 0.18 -13.14
CA LEU A 31 -4.69 0.09 -11.72
C LEU A 31 -5.81 -0.53 -10.86
N ALA A 32 -7.07 -0.14 -11.09
CA ALA A 32 -8.21 -0.73 -10.38
C ALA A 32 -8.38 -2.23 -10.69
N ASP A 33 -8.18 -2.62 -11.95
CA ASP A 33 -8.26 -4.02 -12.39
C ASP A 33 -7.11 -4.86 -11.81
N TYR A 34 -5.91 -4.29 -11.73
CA TYR A 34 -4.78 -4.91 -11.03
C TYR A 34 -5.13 -5.17 -9.55
N TYR A 35 -5.61 -4.15 -8.84
CA TYR A 35 -6.00 -4.31 -7.44
C TYR A 35 -7.15 -5.31 -7.24
N ALA A 36 -8.11 -5.37 -8.17
CA ALA A 36 -9.16 -6.39 -8.17
C ALA A 36 -8.57 -7.80 -8.29
N ALA A 37 -7.57 -7.99 -9.15
CA ALA A 37 -6.93 -9.29 -9.37
C ALA A 37 -6.10 -9.75 -8.15
N VAL A 38 -5.42 -8.83 -7.47
CA VAL A 38 -4.57 -9.15 -6.31
C VAL A 38 -5.28 -9.00 -4.96
N TRP A 39 -6.55 -8.58 -4.94
CA TRP A 39 -7.31 -8.29 -3.72
C TRP A 39 -7.20 -9.38 -2.64
N PRO A 40 -7.39 -10.68 -2.93
CA PRO A 40 -7.32 -11.72 -1.91
C PRO A 40 -5.95 -11.85 -1.23
N PHE A 41 -4.88 -11.38 -1.89
CA PHE A 41 -3.52 -11.43 -1.36
C PHE A 41 -3.15 -10.15 -0.60
N ILE A 42 -3.64 -8.99 -1.05
CA ILE A 42 -3.25 -7.70 -0.46
C ILE A 42 -4.17 -7.28 0.70
N ALA A 43 -5.43 -7.71 0.72
CA ALA A 43 -6.42 -7.30 1.71
C ALA A 43 -5.96 -7.48 3.18
N PRO A 44 -5.35 -8.61 3.59
CA PRO A 44 -4.90 -8.80 4.98
C PRO A 44 -3.86 -7.77 5.45
N TYR A 45 -3.15 -7.15 4.51
CA TYR A 45 -2.06 -6.20 4.77
C TYR A 45 -2.49 -4.74 4.65
N LEU A 46 -3.76 -4.47 4.28
CA LEU A 46 -4.28 -3.11 4.09
C LEU A 46 -5.52 -2.81 4.92
N VAL A 47 -6.43 -3.78 5.04
CA VAL A 47 -7.73 -3.58 5.69
C VAL A 47 -7.54 -3.31 7.18
N ASN A 48 -8.28 -2.32 7.69
CA ASN A 48 -8.29 -1.93 9.11
C ASN A 48 -6.91 -1.55 9.64
N ARG A 49 -6.06 -0.96 8.79
CA ARG A 49 -4.77 -0.39 9.19
C ARG A 49 -4.77 1.12 8.96
N PRO A 50 -4.14 1.91 9.84
CA PRO A 50 -3.83 3.30 9.53
C PRO A 50 -2.96 3.38 8.27
N LEU A 51 -3.29 4.32 7.39
CA LEU A 51 -2.65 4.49 6.09
C LEU A 51 -2.02 5.87 5.95
N ALA A 52 -0.83 5.91 5.39
CA ALA A 52 -0.32 7.08 4.69
C ALA A 52 -0.37 6.82 3.17
N LEU A 53 -0.73 7.85 2.40
CA LEU A 53 -1.05 7.68 0.98
C LEU A 53 -0.18 8.62 0.14
N LEU A 54 0.37 8.12 -0.97
CA LEU A 54 0.94 8.99 -2.00
C LEU A 54 -0.05 9.13 -3.15
N ARG A 55 -0.53 10.36 -3.34
CA ARG A 55 -1.46 10.71 -4.41
C ARG A 55 -0.75 11.44 -5.54
N LEU A 56 -1.00 10.95 -6.76
CA LEU A 56 -0.42 11.46 -8.01
C LEU A 56 -1.55 11.67 -9.03
N PRO A 57 -2.34 12.76 -8.90
CA PRO A 57 -3.52 13.00 -9.76
C PRO A 57 -3.21 12.96 -11.25
N ASP A 58 -2.04 13.46 -11.65
CA ASP A 58 -1.60 13.53 -13.04
C ASP A 58 -0.62 12.38 -13.43
N GLY A 59 -0.59 11.30 -12.63
CA GLY A 59 0.32 10.16 -12.82
C GLY A 59 1.76 10.43 -12.40
N ILE A 60 2.64 9.45 -12.64
CA ILE A 60 4.02 9.47 -12.12
C ILE A 60 4.91 10.59 -12.69
N LYS A 61 4.58 11.06 -13.90
CA LYS A 61 5.26 12.19 -14.57
C LYS A 61 4.65 13.55 -14.20
N GLY A 62 3.55 13.55 -13.46
CA GLY A 62 2.89 14.75 -12.98
C GLY A 62 3.76 15.54 -12.00
N ARG A 63 3.54 16.86 -11.96
CA ARG A 63 4.20 17.75 -10.99
C ARG A 63 3.58 17.65 -9.59
N GLN A 64 2.29 17.32 -9.54
CA GLN A 64 1.55 17.25 -8.29
C GLN A 64 1.80 15.92 -7.58
N ARG A 65 2.34 15.99 -6.36
CA ARG A 65 2.58 14.85 -5.48
C ARG A 65 2.13 15.22 -4.08
N PHE A 66 1.17 14.46 -3.55
CA PHE A 66 0.61 14.74 -2.24
C PHE A 66 0.79 13.54 -1.33
N PHE A 67 1.55 13.72 -0.27
CA PHE A 67 1.58 12.76 0.83
C PHE A 67 0.44 13.08 1.78
N GLN A 68 -0.50 12.16 1.94
CA GLN A 68 -1.78 12.39 2.59
C GLN A 68 -1.98 11.39 3.74
N LYS A 69 -2.04 11.90 4.96
CA LYS A 69 -2.36 11.12 6.18
C LYS A 69 -3.74 11.42 6.76
N HIS A 70 -4.34 12.54 6.37
CA HIS A 70 -5.59 13.07 6.93
C HIS A 70 -6.65 13.25 5.83
N ALA A 71 -7.89 13.52 6.22
CA ALA A 71 -8.96 13.73 5.25
C ALA A 71 -8.66 14.90 4.29
N TRP A 72 -9.26 14.84 3.11
CA TRP A 72 -9.22 15.91 2.12
C TRP A 72 -10.62 16.22 1.59
N LYS A 73 -10.77 17.40 0.98
CA LYS A 73 -12.03 17.81 0.37
C LYS A 73 -12.42 16.86 -0.75
N GLY A 74 -13.63 16.30 -0.67
CA GLY A 74 -14.16 15.36 -1.65
C GLY A 74 -13.62 13.92 -1.50
N MET A 75 -13.10 13.58 -0.32
CA MET A 75 -12.79 12.19 0.03
C MET A 75 -14.05 11.32 -0.07
N ASN A 76 -13.88 10.12 -0.61
CA ASN A 76 -14.96 9.16 -0.76
C ASN A 76 -15.29 8.51 0.59
N ALA A 77 -16.57 8.20 0.83
CA ALA A 77 -17.06 7.67 2.11
C ALA A 77 -16.52 6.28 2.49
N HIS A 78 -15.99 5.51 1.54
CA HIS A 78 -15.32 4.23 1.82
C HIS A 78 -13.87 4.38 2.32
N ILE A 79 -13.38 5.63 2.42
CA ILE A 79 -12.12 5.96 3.08
C ILE A 79 -12.49 6.60 4.41
N GLU A 80 -12.19 5.91 5.50
CA GLU A 80 -12.66 6.28 6.83
C GLU A 80 -11.61 7.08 7.59
N GLU A 81 -12.06 8.09 8.33
CA GLU A 81 -11.23 8.76 9.33
C GLU A 81 -11.24 7.98 10.63
N ILE A 82 -10.07 7.80 11.23
CA ILE A 82 -9.89 7.13 12.52
C ILE A 82 -9.05 8.02 13.44
N ALA A 83 -9.37 7.99 14.74
CA ALA A 83 -8.54 8.64 15.74
C ALA A 83 -7.50 7.65 16.26
N ASP A 84 -6.29 8.13 16.47
CA ASP A 84 -5.30 7.41 17.27
C ASP A 84 -5.76 7.43 18.74
N PRO A 85 -5.85 6.27 19.44
CA PRO A 85 -6.21 6.23 20.85
C PRO A 85 -5.28 7.02 21.78
N GLU A 86 -4.00 7.19 21.41
CA GLU A 86 -3.04 7.97 22.20
C GLU A 86 -3.13 9.48 21.88
N GLU A 87 -3.61 9.83 20.69
CA GLU A 87 -3.81 11.21 20.23
C GLU A 87 -5.26 11.46 19.85
N MET A 88 -6.20 11.24 20.78
CA MET A 88 -7.65 11.37 20.51
C MET A 88 -8.08 12.77 20.01
N ASP A 89 -7.39 13.82 20.46
CA ASP A 89 -7.59 15.21 20.01
C ASP A 89 -6.67 15.59 18.83
N GLY A 90 -5.87 14.64 18.34
CA GLY A 90 -4.94 14.78 17.23
C GLY A 90 -5.60 14.72 15.85
N GLU A 91 -4.79 14.83 14.81
CA GLU A 91 -5.27 14.74 13.44
C GLU A 91 -5.66 13.31 13.10
N LYS A 92 -6.92 13.12 12.67
CA LYS A 92 -7.42 11.79 12.30
C LYS A 92 -6.62 11.20 11.15
N LEU A 93 -6.32 9.92 11.28
CA LEU A 93 -5.67 9.10 10.26
C LEU A 93 -6.72 8.49 9.32
N LEU A 94 -6.25 7.78 8.29
CA LEU A 94 -7.11 7.17 7.28
C LEU A 94 -7.04 5.65 7.35
N ARG A 95 -8.15 4.97 7.07
CA ARG A 95 -8.19 3.53 6.81
C ARG A 95 -9.18 3.15 5.72
N ILE A 96 -9.11 1.90 5.29
CA ILE A 96 -10.12 1.24 4.47
C ILE A 96 -10.57 -0.07 5.13
N ALA A 97 -11.84 -0.43 4.97
CA ALA A 97 -12.42 -1.65 5.54
C ALA A 97 -12.54 -2.80 4.53
N ASP A 98 -12.58 -2.49 3.24
CA ASP A 98 -12.89 -3.47 2.19
C ASP A 98 -12.36 -3.05 0.81
N PHE A 99 -12.80 -3.77 -0.22
CA PHE A 99 -12.41 -3.49 -1.61
C PHE A 99 -12.97 -2.17 -2.15
N ASN A 100 -14.14 -1.72 -1.66
CA ASN A 100 -14.67 -0.41 -2.05
C ASN A 100 -13.74 0.70 -1.59
N GLY A 101 -13.20 0.59 -0.37
CA GLY A 101 -12.18 1.50 0.13
C GLY A 101 -10.93 1.51 -0.75
N LEU A 102 -10.42 0.33 -1.14
CA LEU A 102 -9.26 0.27 -2.04
C LEU A 102 -9.55 0.91 -3.41
N ARG A 103 -10.72 0.65 -4.00
CA ARG A 103 -11.13 1.26 -5.27
C ARG A 103 -11.34 2.78 -5.13
N ALA A 104 -11.81 3.24 -3.98
CA ALA A 104 -11.92 4.66 -3.65
C ALA A 104 -10.54 5.35 -3.55
N LEU A 105 -9.52 4.66 -3.04
CA LEU A 105 -8.14 5.15 -3.08
C LEU A 105 -7.67 5.33 -4.54
N VAL A 106 -7.92 4.35 -5.41
CA VAL A 106 -7.61 4.45 -6.86
C VAL A 106 -8.34 5.62 -7.51
N GLN A 107 -9.64 5.78 -7.23
CA GLN A 107 -10.42 6.92 -7.73
C GLN A 107 -9.81 8.26 -7.30
N SER A 108 -9.25 8.31 -6.09
CA SER A 108 -8.60 9.47 -5.49
C SER A 108 -7.15 9.68 -5.95
N ALA A 109 -6.70 8.91 -6.95
CA ALA A 109 -5.35 8.93 -7.51
C ALA A 109 -4.24 8.56 -6.51
N VAL A 110 -4.54 7.66 -5.57
CA VAL A 110 -3.54 7.03 -4.71
C VAL A 110 -2.79 5.98 -5.53
N LEU A 111 -1.48 6.18 -5.71
CA LEU A 111 -0.63 5.24 -6.44
C LEU A 111 0.25 4.42 -5.49
N GLU A 112 0.52 4.92 -4.29
CA GLU A 112 1.19 4.16 -3.24
C GLU A 112 0.39 4.20 -1.94
N ILE A 113 0.32 3.05 -1.27
CA ILE A 113 -0.38 2.87 0.00
C ILE A 113 0.66 2.38 1.01
N HIS A 114 0.80 3.13 2.10
CA HIS A 114 1.77 2.87 3.16
C HIS A 114 1.01 2.50 4.44
N PRO A 115 0.68 1.21 4.64
CA PRO A 115 -0.02 0.75 5.83
C PRO A 115 0.93 0.71 7.03
N TRP A 116 0.38 0.92 8.22
CA TRP A 116 1.10 0.66 9.47
C TRP A 116 1.24 -0.85 9.73
N GLY A 117 2.26 -1.23 10.50
CA GLY A 117 2.50 -2.62 10.93
C GLY A 117 1.52 -3.16 11.98
N THR A 118 0.46 -2.41 12.27
CA THR A 118 -0.58 -2.72 13.26
C THR A 118 -1.97 -2.50 12.66
N THR A 119 -2.99 -3.05 13.30
CA THR A 119 -4.40 -2.85 12.95
C THR A 119 -5.06 -1.89 13.92
N THR A 120 -6.17 -1.27 13.51
CA THR A 120 -6.97 -0.39 14.37
C THR A 120 -7.66 -1.10 15.52
N GLU A 121 -7.64 -2.44 15.55
CA GLU A 121 -8.15 -3.22 16.68
C GLU A 121 -7.14 -3.28 17.84
N ASN A 122 -5.82 -3.25 17.54
CA ASN A 122 -4.76 -3.41 18.53
C ASN A 122 -3.54 -2.54 18.20
N TRP A 123 -3.66 -1.22 18.33
CA TRP A 123 -2.63 -0.23 17.98
C TRP A 123 -1.23 -0.57 18.53
N GLU A 124 -1.14 -0.86 19.82
CA GLU A 124 0.11 -1.18 20.54
C GLU A 124 0.62 -2.61 20.34
N ARG A 125 0.00 -3.39 19.45
CA ARG A 125 0.39 -4.78 19.17
C ARG A 125 0.61 -4.99 17.67
N PRO A 126 1.76 -4.56 17.12
CA PRO A 126 2.07 -4.80 15.72
C PRO A 126 2.07 -6.31 15.42
N ASP A 127 1.52 -6.66 14.27
CA ASP A 127 1.44 -8.04 13.76
C ASP A 127 2.44 -8.31 12.64
N MET A 128 3.19 -7.28 12.23
CA MET A 128 4.28 -7.37 11.27
C MET A 128 5.54 -6.65 11.78
N ILE A 129 6.69 -7.29 11.55
CA ILE A 129 8.00 -6.66 11.68
C ILE A 129 8.57 -6.53 10.28
N THR A 130 9.00 -5.33 9.93
CA THR A 130 9.55 -5.00 8.62
C THR A 130 11.03 -4.65 8.80
N MET A 131 11.92 -5.33 8.07
CA MET A 131 13.34 -5.03 8.07
C MET A 131 13.70 -4.39 6.73
N ASP A 132 14.03 -3.11 6.75
CA ASP A 132 14.44 -2.39 5.53
C ASP A 132 15.93 -2.64 5.25
N LEU A 133 16.22 -3.27 4.12
CA LEU A 133 17.59 -3.54 3.69
C LEU A 133 17.97 -2.64 2.53
N ASP A 134 18.59 -1.52 2.88
CA ASP A 134 19.19 -0.57 1.96
C ASP A 134 20.66 -0.87 1.67
N HIS A 135 21.15 -0.33 0.56
CA HIS A 135 22.52 -0.50 0.12
C HIS A 135 23.13 0.82 -0.35
N GLY A 136 24.42 1.01 -0.07
CA GLY A 136 25.20 2.14 -0.58
C GLY A 136 25.59 1.92 -2.05
N GLU A 137 26.06 2.98 -2.72
CA GLU A 137 26.38 2.96 -4.16
C GLU A 137 27.36 1.85 -4.57
N ASP A 138 28.26 1.45 -3.67
CA ASP A 138 29.29 0.42 -3.92
C ASP A 138 28.83 -1.02 -3.65
N VAL A 139 27.58 -1.22 -3.26
CA VAL A 139 27.04 -2.55 -2.92
C VAL A 139 26.24 -3.10 -4.10
N ALA A 140 26.67 -4.25 -4.62
CA ALA A 140 25.95 -4.91 -5.70
C ALA A 140 24.56 -5.38 -5.24
N TRP A 141 23.55 -5.24 -6.09
CA TRP A 141 22.18 -5.70 -5.82
C TRP A 141 22.11 -7.18 -5.40
N SER A 142 22.94 -8.04 -5.97
CA SER A 142 23.04 -9.45 -5.58
C SER A 142 23.43 -9.64 -4.11
N ALA A 143 24.24 -8.74 -3.54
CA ALA A 143 24.61 -8.77 -2.14
C ALA A 143 23.42 -8.44 -1.23
N VAL A 144 22.54 -7.52 -1.65
CA VAL A 144 21.29 -7.20 -0.93
C VAL A 144 20.35 -8.39 -0.93
N ILE A 145 20.22 -9.08 -2.06
CA ILE A 145 19.44 -10.32 -2.16
C ILE A 145 20.00 -11.38 -1.22
N SER A 146 21.32 -11.60 -1.22
CA SER A 146 21.96 -12.56 -0.32
C SER A 146 21.75 -12.20 1.15
N ALA A 147 21.87 -10.92 1.51
CA ALA A 147 21.65 -10.45 2.88
C ALA A 147 20.22 -10.70 3.35
N ALA A 148 19.21 -10.40 2.53
CA ALA A 148 17.82 -10.63 2.89
C ALA A 148 17.48 -12.12 3.05
N LEU A 149 18.02 -12.98 2.18
CA LEU A 149 17.85 -14.42 2.30
C LEU A 149 18.55 -14.98 3.56
N ASP A 150 19.71 -14.42 3.94
CA ASP A 150 20.38 -14.78 5.20
C ASP A 150 19.55 -14.33 6.42
N VAL A 151 19.02 -13.10 6.43
CA VAL A 151 18.11 -12.61 7.48
C VAL A 151 16.88 -13.52 7.60
N LYS A 152 16.23 -13.84 6.48
CA LYS A 152 15.09 -14.78 6.45
C LYS A 152 15.46 -16.12 7.09
N ALA A 153 16.56 -16.73 6.66
CA ALA A 153 17.00 -18.03 7.18
C ALA A 153 17.26 -17.99 8.69
N ARG A 154 17.85 -16.91 9.20
CA ARG A 154 18.09 -16.72 10.65
C ARG A 154 16.80 -16.59 11.45
N LEU A 155 15.79 -15.88 10.92
CA LEU A 155 14.49 -15.74 11.57
C LEU A 155 13.74 -17.08 11.58
N GLU A 156 13.75 -17.82 10.47
CA GLU A 156 13.13 -19.15 10.39
C GLU A 156 13.81 -20.16 11.31
N ALA A 157 15.14 -20.11 11.44
CA ALA A 157 15.87 -20.94 12.41
C ALA A 157 15.49 -20.66 13.87
N ARG A 158 14.84 -19.52 14.16
CA ARG A 158 14.27 -19.16 15.47
C ARG A 158 12.77 -19.41 15.56
N GLY A 159 12.18 -20.07 14.57
CA GLY A 159 10.75 -20.42 14.54
C GLY A 159 9.83 -19.27 14.12
N LEU A 160 10.36 -18.19 13.57
CA LEU A 160 9.56 -17.08 13.04
C LEU A 160 9.21 -17.34 11.57
N ALA A 161 7.99 -16.97 11.17
CA ALA A 161 7.63 -16.89 9.76
C ALA A 161 8.28 -15.64 9.15
N ALA A 162 9.12 -15.82 8.13
CA ALA A 162 9.81 -14.73 7.46
C ALA A 162 9.58 -14.78 5.95
N PHE A 163 9.42 -13.61 5.34
CA PHE A 163 9.18 -13.43 3.92
C PHE A 163 10.15 -12.38 3.38
N VAL A 164 10.36 -12.37 2.07
CA VAL A 164 11.16 -11.35 1.40
C VAL A 164 10.32 -10.77 0.26
N LYS A 165 10.23 -9.44 0.18
CA LYS A 165 9.64 -8.72 -0.95
C LYS A 165 10.55 -7.60 -1.42
N THR A 166 10.55 -7.35 -2.72
CA THR A 166 11.18 -6.14 -3.29
C THR A 166 10.36 -4.90 -2.94
N SER A 167 11.01 -3.75 -2.75
CA SER A 167 10.29 -2.48 -2.48
C SER A 167 9.59 -1.89 -3.71
N GLY A 168 9.95 -2.33 -4.92
CA GLY A 168 9.54 -1.70 -6.17
C GLY A 168 10.34 -0.44 -6.51
N GLY A 169 11.22 0.01 -5.60
CA GLY A 169 12.22 1.03 -5.85
C GLY A 169 13.55 0.45 -6.33
N LYS A 170 14.58 1.30 -6.38
CA LYS A 170 15.90 0.93 -6.90
C LYS A 170 16.74 0.06 -5.95
N ALA A 171 16.41 0.00 -4.65
CA ALA A 171 17.44 -0.37 -3.68
C ALA A 171 17.03 -1.14 -2.42
N CYS A 172 15.75 -1.45 -2.22
CA CYS A 172 15.30 -1.96 -0.92
C CYS A 172 14.58 -3.30 -1.05
N MET A 173 14.82 -4.17 -0.07
CA MET A 173 14.00 -5.35 0.19
C MET A 173 13.46 -5.30 1.61
N TRP A 174 12.25 -5.80 1.76
CA TRP A 174 11.50 -5.90 3.01
C TRP A 174 11.29 -7.34 3.41
#